data_AF-A0A914Q4I7-F1
#
_entry.id   AF-A0A914Q4I7-F1
#
_cell.length_a   1.000
_cell.length_b   1.000
_cell.length_c   1.000
_cell.angle_alpha   90.00
_cell.angle_beta   90.00
_cell.angle_gamma   90.00
#
_symmetry.space_group_name_H-M   'P 1'
#
loop_
_entity.id
_entity.type
_entity.pdbx_description
1 polymer ?
#
loop_
_entity_poly.entity_id
_entity_poly.type
_entity_poly.pdbx_seq_one_letter_code
_entity_poly.pdbx_strand_id
1 'polypeptide(L)'
;MEKSVDPIIFIETVQKLLPEATISLGWTPSSNYAALNRLDWSKTFRLMSYLSDLRQPVMLTMNLNDVLHSLEQLEWLLGINEPEIFLLVKADATAFVDADFQKLSAISENDKILFDVDDG
;
A
#
# COMPACT_ATOMS: atom_id res chain seq x y z
N MET A 1 20.06 -9.21 -13.28
CA MET A 1 18.60 -9.00 -13.27
C MET A 1 18.05 -9.84 -12.14
N GLU A 2 17.39 -9.19 -11.19
CA GLU A 2 16.68 -9.88 -10.11
C GLU A 2 15.57 -10.73 -10.74
N LYS A 3 15.40 -11.98 -10.29
CA LYS A 3 14.33 -12.83 -10.80
C LYS A 3 13.01 -12.28 -10.26
N SER A 4 12.09 -11.92 -11.16
CA SER A 4 10.72 -11.59 -10.78
C SER A 4 10.13 -12.77 -10.04
N VAL A 5 9.70 -12.54 -8.80
CA VAL A 5 8.92 -13.52 -8.03
C VAL A 5 7.47 -13.43 -8.51
N ASP A 6 6.82 -14.56 -8.70
CA ASP A 6 5.38 -14.58 -8.95
C ASP A 6 4.65 -14.17 -7.66
N PRO A 7 3.87 -13.07 -7.66
CA PRO A 7 3.17 -12.59 -6.47
C PRO A 7 2.25 -13.63 -5.85
N ILE A 8 1.60 -14.47 -6.66
CA ILE A 8 0.68 -15.50 -6.17
C ILE A 8 1.44 -16.56 -5.40
N ILE A 9 2.53 -17.08 -5.99
CA ILE A 9 3.37 -18.09 -5.34
C ILE A 9 3.96 -17.55 -4.04
N PHE A 10 4.36 -16.28 -4.02
CA PHE A 10 4.85 -15.63 -2.81
C PHE A 10 3.78 -15.61 -1.71
N ILE A 11 2.58 -15.10 -2.01
CA ILE A 11 1.49 -14.99 -1.03
C ILE A 11 1.10 -16.36 -0.49
N GLU A 12 0.87 -17.35 -1.36
CA GLU A 12 0.52 -18.72 -0.95
C GLU A 12 1.61 -19.34 -0.05
N THR A 13 2.88 -19.09 -0.37
CA THR A 13 4.01 -19.60 0.42
C THR A 13 4.08 -18.95 1.79
N VAL A 14 3.91 -17.62 1.87
CA VAL A 14 3.92 -16.87 3.13
C VAL A 14 2.75 -17.28 4.01
N GLN A 15 1.55 -17.43 3.44
CA GLN A 15 0.37 -17.95 4.16
C GLN A 15 0.64 -19.31 4.80
N LYS A 16 1.32 -20.20 4.08
CA LYS A 16 1.60 -21.56 4.56
C LYS A 16 2.69 -21.61 5.62
N LEU A 17 3.75 -20.82 5.46
CA LEU A 17 4.94 -20.90 6.31
C LEU A 17 4.91 -19.95 7.49
N LEU A 18 4.29 -18.78 7.34
CA LEU A 18 4.29 -17.68 8.30
C LEU A 18 2.89 -17.08 8.45
N PRO A 19 1.86 -17.85 8.88
CA PRO A 19 0.46 -17.42 8.90
C PRO A 19 0.17 -16.22 9.82
N GLU A 20 1.08 -15.90 10.76
CA GLU A 20 0.94 -14.79 11.70
C GLU A 20 1.74 -13.54 11.25
N ALA A 21 2.42 -13.59 10.10
CA ALA A 21 3.19 -12.46 9.60
C ALA A 21 2.30 -11.43 8.92
N THR A 22 2.64 -10.15 9.04
CA THR A 22 2.12 -9.08 8.19
C THR A 22 2.80 -9.13 6.83
N ILE A 23 2.03 -9.12 5.75
CA ILE A 23 2.56 -9.09 4.38
C ILE A 23 2.69 -7.64 3.93
N SER A 24 3.92 -7.17 3.70
CA SER A 24 4.14 -5.87 3.07
C SER A 24 4.14 -5.99 1.55
N LEU A 25 3.29 -5.20 0.90
CA LEU A 25 3.18 -5.12 -0.55
C LEU A 25 3.49 -3.68 -1.00
N GLY A 26 4.34 -3.57 -2.00
CA GLY A 26 4.67 -2.30 -2.66
C GLY A 26 4.61 -2.47 -4.17
N TRP A 27 4.40 -1.37 -4.88
CA TRP A 27 4.41 -1.36 -6.33
C TRP A 27 5.76 -0.90 -6.85
N THR A 28 6.44 -1.77 -7.60
CA THR A 28 7.64 -1.39 -8.35
C THR A 28 7.23 -0.67 -9.64
N PRO A 29 7.79 0.51 -9.97
CA PRO A 29 7.53 1.17 -11.24
C PRO A 29 7.91 0.27 -12.41
N SER A 30 7.09 0.22 -13.46
CA SER A 30 7.25 -0.74 -14.56
C SER A 30 8.43 -0.44 -15.51
N SER A 31 9.18 0.64 -15.30
CA SER A 31 10.45 0.96 -16.02
C SER A 31 10.92 2.39 -15.75
N ASN A 32 9.98 3.32 -15.51
CA ASN A 32 10.28 4.72 -15.23
C ASN A 32 10.11 4.99 -13.73
N TYR A 33 11.22 5.04 -13.00
CA TYR A 33 11.23 5.35 -11.57
C TYR A 33 10.73 6.76 -11.23
N ALA A 34 10.66 7.66 -12.23
CA ALA A 34 10.11 9.01 -12.06
C ALA A 34 8.61 9.11 -12.42
N ALA A 35 7.99 8.03 -12.92
CA ALA A 35 6.56 8.06 -13.25
C ALA A 35 5.70 7.91 -12.01
N LEU A 36 4.61 8.69 -11.95
CA LEU A 36 3.56 8.54 -10.93
C LEU A 36 3.06 7.09 -10.94
N ASN A 37 3.22 6.40 -9.82
CA ASN A 37 2.79 5.02 -9.64
C ASN A 37 1.50 4.93 -8.84
N ARG A 38 0.57 5.87 -9.10
CA ARG A 38 -0.76 5.90 -8.48
C ARG A 38 -1.46 4.55 -8.62
N LEU A 39 -2.20 4.20 -7.59
CA LEU A 39 -3.22 3.17 -7.60
C LEU A 39 -4.46 3.71 -8.35
N ASP A 40 -4.80 3.08 -9.47
CA ASP A 40 -6.09 3.26 -10.14
C ASP A 40 -6.99 2.04 -9.86
N TRP A 41 -8.24 2.07 -10.29
CA TRP A 41 -9.17 0.96 -10.08
C TRP A 41 -8.68 -0.37 -10.67
N SER A 42 -7.96 -0.35 -11.79
CA SER A 42 -7.40 -1.57 -12.39
C SER A 42 -6.36 -2.21 -11.49
N LYS A 43 -5.39 -1.42 -10.99
CA LYS A 43 -4.39 -1.88 -10.00
C LYS A 43 -5.04 -2.29 -8.69
N THR A 44 -6.10 -1.58 -8.26
CA THR A 44 -6.85 -1.87 -7.03
C THR A 44 -7.50 -3.25 -7.10
N PHE A 45 -8.25 -3.54 -8.17
CA PHE A 45 -8.87 -4.87 -8.32
C PHE A 45 -7.85 -5.97 -8.52
N ARG A 46 -6.72 -5.67 -9.18
CA ARG A 46 -5.61 -6.60 -9.27
C ARG A 46 -5.01 -6.92 -7.90
N LEU A 47 -4.81 -5.91 -7.05
CA LEU A 47 -4.39 -6.11 -5.66
C LEU A 47 -5.38 -6.99 -4.92
N MET A 48 -6.67 -6.69 -5.02
CA MET A 48 -7.72 -7.48 -4.36
C MET A 48 -7.77 -8.93 -4.81
N SER A 49 -7.48 -9.21 -6.07
CA SER A 49 -7.39 -10.61 -6.55
C SER A 49 -6.28 -11.41 -5.86
N TYR A 50 -5.29 -10.75 -5.28
CA TYR A 50 -4.24 -11.38 -4.47
C TYR A 50 -4.61 -11.48 -2.99
N LEU A 51 -5.52 -10.63 -2.52
CA LEU A 51 -5.86 -10.51 -1.10
C LEU A 51 -7.15 -11.26 -0.70
N SER A 52 -7.96 -11.69 -1.68
CA SER A 52 -9.31 -12.22 -1.44
C SER A 52 -9.39 -13.38 -0.44
N ASP A 53 -8.34 -14.21 -0.36
CA ASP A 53 -8.28 -15.36 0.53
C ASP A 53 -7.25 -15.21 1.66
N LEU A 54 -6.72 -13.99 1.85
CA LEU A 54 -5.71 -13.71 2.85
C LEU A 54 -6.37 -13.36 4.19
N ARG A 55 -5.94 -14.02 5.26
CA ARG A 55 -6.30 -13.66 6.64
C ARG A 55 -5.26 -12.77 7.32
N GLN A 56 -4.04 -12.80 6.81
CA GLN A 56 -2.93 -12.02 7.34
C GLN A 56 -3.14 -10.53 7.11
N PRO A 57 -2.76 -9.67 8.05
CA PRO A 57 -2.72 -8.24 7.82
C PRO A 57 -1.79 -7.88 6.66
N VAL A 58 -2.18 -6.85 5.91
CA VAL A 58 -1.43 -6.35 4.75
C VAL A 58 -0.95 -4.94 5.03
N MET A 59 0.33 -4.68 4.75
CA MET A 59 0.90 -3.33 4.77
C MET A 59 1.15 -2.88 3.34
N LEU A 60 0.38 -1.91 2.86
CA LEU A 60 0.62 -1.27 1.57
C LEU A 60 1.63 -0.15 1.74
N THR A 61 2.76 -0.21 1.04
CA THR A 61 3.80 0.83 1.11
C THR A 61 3.77 1.69 -0.15
N MET A 62 3.57 3.00 0.00
CA MET A 62 3.46 3.94 -1.12
C MET A 62 4.14 5.28 -0.82
N ASN A 63 4.67 5.95 -1.84
CA ASN A 63 5.18 7.31 -1.70
C ASN A 63 4.02 8.30 -1.56
N LEU A 64 4.21 9.39 -0.81
CA LEU A 64 3.20 10.42 -0.58
C LEU A 64 2.55 10.90 -1.89
N ASN A 65 3.35 11.21 -2.91
CA ASN A 65 2.82 11.70 -4.18
C ASN A 65 1.89 10.67 -4.85
N ASP A 66 2.20 9.38 -4.78
CA ASP A 66 1.36 8.31 -5.33
C ASP A 66 0.05 8.19 -4.53
N VAL A 67 0.14 8.30 -3.20
CA VAL A 67 -1.01 8.26 -2.28
C VAL A 67 -1.99 9.40 -2.56
N LEU A 68 -1.50 10.63 -2.68
CA LEU A 68 -2.34 11.81 -2.93
C LEU A 68 -3.09 11.73 -4.27
N HIS A 69 -2.58 10.95 -5.22
CA HIS A 69 -3.22 10.69 -6.51
C HIS A 69 -4.07 9.41 -6.53
N SER A 70 -4.31 8.80 -5.36
CA SER A 70 -5.01 7.53 -5.18
C SER A 70 -6.02 7.53 -4.02
N LEU A 71 -6.38 8.71 -3.51
CA LEU A 71 -7.20 8.84 -2.30
C LEU A 71 -8.52 8.05 -2.36
N GLU A 72 -9.24 8.10 -3.48
CA GLU A 72 -10.50 7.36 -3.67
C GLU A 72 -10.30 5.84 -3.56
N GLN A 73 -9.27 5.31 -4.21
CA GLN A 73 -8.98 3.88 -4.20
C GLN A 73 -8.48 3.43 -2.81
N LEU A 74 -7.70 4.29 -2.14
CA LEU A 74 -7.18 4.02 -0.81
C LEU A 74 -8.26 4.09 0.27
N GLU A 75 -9.17 5.06 0.21
CA GLU A 75 -10.35 5.12 1.08
C GLU A 75 -11.15 3.81 0.99
N TRP A 76 -11.39 3.33 -0.24
CA TRP A 76 -12.07 2.07 -0.44
C TRP A 76 -11.30 0.86 0.12
N LEU A 77 -9.99 0.77 -0.14
CA LEU A 77 -9.15 -0.32 0.37
C LEU A 77 -9.06 -0.33 1.90
N LEU A 78 -8.86 0.83 2.52
CA LEU A 78 -8.73 0.97 3.97
C LEU A 78 -10.06 0.70 4.70
N GLY A 79 -11.19 0.85 4.00
CA GLY A 79 -12.50 0.42 4.47
C GLY A 79 -12.69 -1.11 4.54
N ILE A 80 -11.77 -1.90 3.98
CA ILE A 80 -11.81 -3.36 4.07
C ILE A 80 -11.32 -3.82 5.44
N ASN A 81 -12.07 -4.76 6.03
CA ASN A 81 -11.80 -5.29 7.37
C ASN A 81 -11.15 -6.68 7.37
N GLU A 82 -11.24 -7.43 6.27
CA GLU A 82 -10.61 -8.76 6.15
C GLU A 82 -10.11 -9.00 4.71
N PRO A 83 -8.79 -9.17 4.49
CA PRO A 83 -7.73 -8.95 5.47
C PRO A 83 -7.71 -7.48 5.94
N GLU A 84 -7.16 -7.25 7.13
CA GLU A 84 -6.92 -5.89 7.59
C GLU A 84 -5.80 -5.25 6.74
N ILE A 85 -6.08 -4.06 6.20
CA ILE A 85 -5.15 -3.33 5.32
C ILE A 85 -4.68 -2.06 6.03
N PHE A 86 -3.36 -1.92 6.13
CA PHE A 86 -2.67 -0.73 6.61
C PHE A 86 -1.94 -0.04 5.45
N LEU A 87 -1.79 1.27 5.53
CA LEU A 87 -1.03 2.08 4.58
C LEU A 87 0.20 2.68 5.27
N LEU A 88 1.39 2.36 4.78
CA LEU A 88 2.63 3.04 5.09
C LEU A 88 2.92 4.09 4.02
N VAL A 89 2.84 5.36 4.40
CA VAL A 89 3.14 6.50 3.54
C VAL A 89 4.59 6.90 3.73
N LYS A 90 5.38 6.76 2.68
CA LYS A 90 6.77 7.26 2.61
C LYS A 90 6.78 8.70 2.14
N ALA A 91 7.38 9.58 2.92
CA ALA A 91 7.49 10.99 2.57
C ALA A 91 8.91 11.52 2.81
N ASP A 92 9.43 12.23 1.82
CA ASP A 92 10.58 13.12 2.05
C ASP A 92 10.12 14.27 2.96
N ALA A 93 10.89 14.59 4.00
CA ALA A 93 10.53 15.64 4.97
C ALA A 93 10.23 17.02 4.33
N THR A 94 10.79 17.30 3.15
CA THR A 94 10.57 18.54 2.41
C THR A 94 9.31 18.56 1.54
N ALA A 95 8.65 17.41 1.34
CA ALA A 95 7.48 17.26 0.47
C ALA A 95 6.14 17.33 1.23
N PHE A 96 6.18 17.38 2.56
CA PHE A 96 4.99 17.31 3.42
C PHE A 96 4.43 18.71 3.70
N VAL A 97 3.18 18.98 3.28
CA VAL A 97 2.45 20.21 3.65
C VAL A 97 1.17 19.87 4.41
N ASP A 98 0.72 20.75 5.32
CA ASP A 98 -0.44 20.52 6.19
C ASP A 98 -1.72 20.10 5.44
N ALA A 99 -1.91 20.60 4.22
CA ALA A 99 -3.05 20.26 3.38
C ALA A 99 -3.06 18.78 2.94
N ASP A 100 -1.90 18.16 2.82
CA ASP A 100 -1.78 16.75 2.45
C ASP A 100 -2.10 15.86 3.66
N PHE A 101 -1.67 16.26 4.86
CA PHE A 101 -2.08 15.59 6.10
C PHE A 101 -3.60 15.59 6.27
N GLN A 102 -4.26 16.73 6.00
CA GLN A 102 -5.72 16.82 6.10
C GLN A 102 -6.42 15.83 5.16
N LYS A 103 -5.97 15.71 3.90
CA LYS A 103 -6.54 14.75 2.95
C LYS A 103 -6.35 13.30 3.41
N LEU A 104 -5.18 12.97 3.95
CA LEU A 104 -4.88 11.62 4.44
C LEU A 104 -5.67 11.29 5.71
N SER A 105 -5.78 12.25 6.62
CA SER A 105 -6.59 12.09 7.83
C SER A 105 -8.07 11.86 7.53
N ALA A 106 -8.59 12.43 6.42
CA ALA A 106 -9.97 12.24 5.99
C ALA A 106 -10.28 10.80 5.52
N ILE A 107 -9.28 10.08 4.99
CA ILE A 107 -9.43 8.67 4.57
C ILE A 107 -8.92 7.67 5.61
N SER A 108 -8.34 8.17 6.71
CA SER A 108 -7.78 7.40 7.81
C SER A 108 -8.85 7.09 8.85
N GLU A 109 -9.81 6.24 8.52
CA GLU A 109 -10.64 5.64 9.57
C GLU A 109 -9.83 4.56 10.32
N ASN A 110 -9.81 4.62 11.66
CA ASN A 110 -9.28 3.58 12.56
C ASN A 110 -7.75 3.39 12.58
N ASP A 111 -6.95 4.46 12.59
CA ASP A 111 -5.49 4.40 12.79
C ASP A 111 -4.73 3.48 11.79
N LYS A 112 -5.30 3.27 10.59
CA LYS A 112 -4.74 2.38 9.56
C LYS A 112 -3.63 3.00 8.72
N ILE A 113 -3.30 4.29 8.91
CA ILE A 113 -2.26 5.00 8.16
C ILE A 113 -1.06 5.27 9.06
N LEU A 114 0.11 4.81 8.62
CA LEU A 114 1.42 5.03 9.22
C LEU A 114 2.25 5.95 8.33
N PHE A 115 3.06 6.80 8.94
CA PHE A 115 3.96 7.70 8.23
C PHE A 115 5.41 7.30 8.49
N ASP A 116 6.15 7.08 7.41
CA ASP A 116 7.60 6.94 7.39
C ASP A 116 8.18 8.25 6.87
N VAL A 117 8.57 9.12 7.82
CA VAL A 117 9.14 10.43 7.53
C VAL A 117 10.64 10.32 7.78
N ASP A 118 11.45 10.51 6.74
CA ASP A 118 12.90 10.55 6.91
C ASP A 118 13.28 11.82 7.68
N ASP A 119 13.61 11.67 8.96
CA ASP A 119 14.21 12.71 9.79
C ASP A 119 15.66 12.92 9.30
N GLY A 120 15.86 13.88 8.40
CA GLY A 120 17.16 14.20 7.78
C GLY A 120 18.31 14.45 8.76
#